data_AF-A0A6I2V3L3-F1
#
_entry.id   AF-A0A6I2V3L3-F1
#
_cell.length_a   1.000
_cell.length_b   1.000
_cell.length_c   1.000
_cell.angle_alpha   90.00
_cell.angle_beta   90.00
_cell.angle_gamma   90.00
#
_symmetry.space_group_name_H-M   'P 1'
#
loop_
_entity.id
_entity.type
_entity.pdbx_description
1 polymer ?
#
loop_
_entity_poly.entity_id
_entity_poly.type
_entity_poly.pdbx_seq_one_letter_code
_entity_poly.pdbx_strand_id
1 'polypeptide(L)'
;MESKNELTSTLHLSTPGLGTSPAGLIDEHLASLADTDRDVISQVIATGGDSAMVLISTGIQKGSRFLITDAVTIGRSANSSIFLDDVTVSRAHATIEKTVQGFLLRDAGSLNGTYVNNVPTAQEMLKHGDEIQIGKFHLLFVVGNKK
;
A
#
# COMPACT_ATOMS: atom_id res chain seq x y z
N MET A 1 12.62 57.29 16.11
CA MET A 1 11.27 56.70 16.01
C MET A 1 11.32 55.69 14.87
N GLU A 2 11.67 54.47 15.24
CA GLU A 2 11.80 53.31 14.34
C GLU A 2 10.55 52.45 14.48
N SER A 3 9.99 51.99 13.36
CA SER A 3 9.27 50.72 13.23
C SER A 3 8.91 50.48 11.77
N LYS A 4 9.62 49.55 11.13
CA LYS A 4 9.22 48.92 9.87
C LYS A 4 9.14 47.42 10.14
N ASN A 5 7.93 46.89 10.22
CA ASN A 5 7.69 45.45 10.43
C ASN A 5 7.62 44.75 9.07
N GLU A 6 8.61 43.89 8.78
CA GLU A 6 8.52 42.84 7.76
C GLU A 6 9.08 41.55 8.37
N LEU A 7 8.20 40.63 8.78
CA LEU A 7 8.56 39.29 9.28
C LEU A 7 8.42 38.30 8.13
N THR A 8 9.51 38.02 7.43
CA THR A 8 9.65 36.88 6.51
C THR A 8 10.74 35.97 7.05
N SER A 9 10.33 34.93 7.79
CA SER A 9 11.25 33.91 8.29
C SER A 9 11.42 32.81 7.25
N THR A 10 12.46 32.91 6.43
CA THR A 10 12.94 31.81 5.58
C THR A 10 13.83 30.91 6.42
N LEU A 11 13.36 29.70 6.74
CA LEU A 11 14.19 28.69 7.40
C LEU A 11 15.10 28.01 6.35
N HIS A 12 16.40 28.21 6.46
CA HIS A 12 17.44 27.49 5.72
C HIS A 12 17.93 26.34 6.62
N LEU A 13 17.80 25.08 6.18
CA LEU A 13 18.45 23.95 6.86
C LEU A 13 19.43 23.27 5.90
N SER A 14 20.70 23.39 6.24
CA SER A 14 21.84 22.80 5.56
C SER A 14 21.94 21.29 5.82
N THR A 15 22.37 20.57 4.78
CA THR A 15 22.82 19.17 4.78
C THR A 15 24.12 18.99 5.58
N PRO A 16 24.38 17.78 6.11
CA PRO A 16 25.63 17.12 5.74
C PRO A 16 25.42 15.63 5.40
N GLY A 17 26.13 15.15 4.37
CA GLY A 17 25.97 13.81 3.82
C GLY A 17 26.66 12.70 4.59
N LEU A 18 26.31 11.46 4.23
CA LEU A 18 27.17 10.27 4.31
C LEU A 18 26.69 9.29 3.23
N GLY A 19 27.63 8.78 2.44
CA GLY A 19 27.36 7.84 1.36
C GLY A 19 27.03 6.45 1.89
N THR A 20 25.80 6.02 1.67
CA THR A 20 25.44 4.60 1.55
C THR A 20 24.58 4.48 0.31
N SER A 21 25.13 3.89 -0.75
CA SER A 21 24.40 3.65 -2.00
C SER A 21 23.06 2.94 -1.70
N PRO A 22 21.94 3.38 -2.30
CA PRO A 22 20.62 2.79 -2.06
C PRO A 22 20.51 1.32 -2.50
N ALA A 23 21.52 0.79 -3.19
CA ALA A 23 21.59 -0.61 -3.63
C ALA A 23 21.92 -1.61 -2.50
N GLY A 24 22.59 -1.19 -1.42
CA GLY A 24 22.97 -2.10 -0.31
C GLY A 24 21.81 -2.43 0.64
N LEU A 25 20.82 -1.55 0.75
CA LEU A 25 19.64 -1.73 1.59
C LEU A 25 18.62 -2.72 0.99
N ILE A 26 18.74 -3.03 -0.31
CA ILE A 26 17.82 -3.91 -1.03
C ILE A 26 18.21 -5.37 -0.81
N ASP A 27 19.51 -5.67 -0.76
CA ASP A 27 20.06 -7.02 -0.55
C ASP A 27 19.74 -7.54 0.86
N GLU A 28 19.85 -6.67 1.87
CA GLU A 28 19.50 -6.95 3.26
C GLU A 28 17.98 -7.15 3.46
N HIS A 29 17.16 -6.51 2.62
CA HIS A 29 15.69 -6.63 2.64
C HIS A 29 15.16 -7.83 1.84
N LEU A 30 15.95 -8.34 0.91
CA LEU A 30 15.65 -9.53 0.10
C LEU A 30 15.97 -10.82 0.87
N ALA A 31 17.02 -10.79 1.71
CA ALA A 31 17.38 -11.88 2.63
C ALA A 31 16.36 -12.11 3.77
N SER A 32 15.46 -11.14 4.02
CA SER A 32 14.44 -11.23 5.09
C SER A 32 13.10 -11.80 4.63
N LEU A 33 12.94 -12.20 3.36
CA LEU A 33 11.76 -12.93 2.91
C LEU A 33 11.87 -14.38 3.41
N ALA A 34 11.24 -14.62 4.55
CA ALA A 34 11.32 -15.88 5.27
C ALA A 34 10.48 -16.96 4.59
N ASP A 35 10.86 -18.22 4.77
CA ASP A 35 10.11 -19.41 4.36
C ASP A 35 8.61 -19.40 4.76
N THR A 36 8.26 -18.61 5.78
CA THR A 36 6.89 -18.31 6.23
C THR A 36 5.99 -17.68 5.16
N ASP A 37 6.56 -16.92 4.22
CA ASP A 37 5.82 -16.30 3.13
C ASP A 37 5.29 -17.35 2.13
N ARG A 38 6.04 -18.46 1.94
CA ARG A 38 5.63 -19.55 1.03
C ARG A 38 4.45 -20.35 1.56
N ASP A 39 4.40 -20.67 2.85
CA ASP A 39 3.36 -21.54 3.42
C ASP A 39 1.98 -20.88 3.32
N VAL A 40 1.92 -19.57 3.50
CA VAL A 40 0.64 -18.86 3.55
C VAL A 40 0.13 -18.48 2.16
N ILE A 41 1.04 -18.17 1.23
CA ILE A 41 0.69 -18.09 -0.19
C ILE A 41 0.12 -19.46 -0.64
N SER A 42 0.70 -20.57 -0.19
CA SER A 42 0.21 -21.93 -0.52
C SER A 42 -1.19 -22.21 0.06
N GLN A 43 -1.48 -21.78 1.29
CA GLN A 43 -2.79 -22.02 1.94
C GLN A 43 -3.94 -21.25 1.30
N VAL A 44 -3.70 -20.03 0.82
CA VAL A 44 -4.77 -19.24 0.19
C VAL A 44 -4.95 -19.58 -1.28
N ILE A 45 -3.89 -20.00 -1.98
CA ILE A 45 -4.04 -20.66 -3.28
C ILE A 45 -4.91 -21.93 -3.14
N ALA A 46 -4.82 -22.65 -2.01
CA ALA A 46 -5.60 -23.86 -1.75
C ALA A 46 -7.09 -23.62 -1.42
N THR A 47 -7.51 -22.40 -1.08
CA THR A 47 -8.92 -22.11 -0.69
C THR A 47 -9.86 -21.97 -1.90
N GLY A 48 -9.32 -21.88 -3.12
CA GLY A 48 -10.06 -22.10 -4.36
C GLY A 48 -10.90 -20.91 -4.84
N GLY A 49 -10.49 -20.34 -5.99
CA GLY A 49 -11.29 -19.64 -7.00
C GLY A 49 -12.03 -18.33 -6.65
N ASP A 50 -12.42 -18.13 -5.41
CA ASP A 50 -13.37 -17.09 -4.99
C ASP A 50 -12.82 -16.20 -3.85
N SER A 51 -11.61 -16.50 -3.41
CA SER A 51 -10.87 -15.80 -2.36
C SER A 51 -9.70 -15.02 -2.96
N ALA A 52 -9.59 -13.74 -2.60
CA ALA A 52 -8.40 -12.93 -2.88
C ALA A 52 -7.80 -12.42 -1.57
N MET A 53 -6.55 -12.00 -1.62
CA MET A 53 -5.87 -11.34 -0.53
C MET A 53 -5.05 -10.16 -1.03
N VAL A 54 -4.66 -9.30 -0.09
CA VAL A 54 -3.62 -8.31 -0.27
C VAL A 54 -2.52 -8.53 0.75
N LEU A 55 -1.27 -8.50 0.31
CA LEU A 55 -0.08 -8.56 1.15
C LEU A 55 0.58 -7.19 1.19
N ILE A 56 0.95 -6.71 2.37
CA ILE A 56 1.71 -5.46 2.49
C ILE A 56 3.20 -5.77 2.26
N SER A 57 3.78 -5.13 1.26
CA SER A 57 5.17 -5.34 0.86
C SER A 57 6.14 -4.32 1.48
N THR A 58 5.64 -3.22 2.05
CA THR A 58 6.47 -2.12 2.58
C THR A 58 6.03 -1.61 3.96
N GLY A 59 6.97 -0.98 4.67
CA GLY A 59 6.73 -0.36 5.97
C GLY A 59 6.73 -1.33 7.14
N ILE A 60 6.35 -0.83 8.33
CA ILE A 60 6.32 -1.62 9.58
C ILE A 60 5.31 -2.77 9.55
N GLN A 61 4.35 -2.70 8.61
CA GLN A 61 3.33 -3.71 8.41
C GLN A 61 3.69 -4.70 7.29
N LYS A 62 4.95 -4.71 6.82
CA LYS A 62 5.42 -5.67 5.80
C LYS A 62 5.16 -7.10 6.26
N GLY A 63 4.59 -7.93 5.38
CA GLY A 63 4.20 -9.31 5.65
C GLY A 63 2.77 -9.49 6.18
N SER A 64 2.09 -8.40 6.55
CA SER A 64 0.66 -8.44 6.88
C SER A 64 -0.16 -8.85 5.67
N ARG A 65 -1.16 -9.69 5.90
CA ARG A 65 -2.04 -10.25 4.87
C ARG A 65 -3.50 -10.07 5.25
N PHE A 66 -4.30 -9.65 4.28
CA PHE A 66 -5.72 -9.38 4.49
C PHE A 66 -6.52 -10.12 3.44
N LEU A 67 -7.45 -10.97 3.88
CA LEU A 67 -8.38 -11.67 3.00
C LEU A 67 -9.46 -10.69 2.53
N ILE A 68 -9.79 -10.75 1.24
CA ILE A 68 -10.89 -10.02 0.62
C ILE A 68 -12.06 -10.99 0.48
N THR A 69 -13.12 -10.76 1.25
CA THR A 69 -14.36 -11.54 1.20
C THR A 69 -15.36 -10.91 0.23
N ASP A 70 -16.11 -9.90 0.67
CA ASP A 70 -17.10 -9.16 -0.13
C ASP A 70 -16.58 -7.77 -0.50
N ALA A 71 -16.15 -7.00 0.50
CA ALA A 71 -15.54 -5.70 0.32
C ALA A 71 -14.58 -5.42 1.47
N VAL A 72 -13.46 -4.79 1.17
CA VAL A 72 -12.50 -4.33 2.17
C VAL A 72 -12.18 -2.86 1.94
N THR A 73 -12.14 -2.10 3.04
CA THR A 73 -11.78 -0.68 3.00
C THR A 73 -10.32 -0.50 3.40
N ILE A 74 -9.62 0.39 2.72
CA ILE A 74 -8.21 0.71 2.95
C ILE A 74 -8.10 2.17 3.33
N GLY A 75 -7.42 2.46 4.43
CA GLY A 75 -7.21 3.83 4.88
C GLY A 75 -6.55 3.96 6.23
N ARG A 76 -6.31 5.22 6.62
CA ARG A 76 -5.76 5.62 7.93
C ARG A 76 -6.84 5.71 9.02
N SER A 77 -8.07 5.34 8.73
CA SER A 77 -9.09 5.25 9.77
C SER A 77 -8.96 3.93 10.50
N ALA A 78 -9.04 3.92 11.83
CA ALA A 78 -9.10 2.67 12.59
C ALA A 78 -10.34 1.81 12.26
N ASN A 79 -11.34 2.40 11.59
CA ASN A 79 -12.52 1.69 11.11
C ASN A 79 -12.32 1.04 9.73
N SER A 80 -11.16 1.23 9.09
CA SER A 80 -10.84 0.60 7.81
C SER A 80 -10.45 -0.87 8.03
N SER A 81 -10.89 -1.76 7.14
CA SER A 81 -10.54 -3.19 7.18
C SER A 81 -9.02 -3.40 7.09
N ILE A 82 -8.36 -2.60 6.26
CA ILE A 82 -6.91 -2.52 6.13
C ILE A 82 -6.50 -1.15 6.66
N PHE A 83 -6.05 -1.14 7.91
CA PHE A 83 -5.59 0.07 8.59
C PHE A 83 -4.13 0.37 8.23
N LEU A 84 -3.91 1.51 7.58
CA LEU A 84 -2.59 1.99 7.18
C LEU A 84 -2.27 3.27 7.94
N ASP A 85 -1.47 3.16 9.01
CA ASP A 85 -1.11 4.28 9.87
C ASP A 85 -0.01 5.14 9.24
N ASP A 86 -0.38 6.01 8.30
CA ASP A 86 0.53 7.00 7.75
C ASP A 86 -0.16 8.27 7.26
N VAL A 87 0.50 9.41 7.42
CA VAL A 87 -0.04 10.72 7.03
C VAL A 87 -0.34 10.83 5.53
N THR A 88 0.38 10.09 4.68
CA THR A 88 0.16 10.04 3.23
C THR A 88 -1.08 9.22 2.83
N VAL A 89 -1.72 8.53 3.77
CA VAL A 89 -2.95 7.78 3.55
C VAL A 89 -4.15 8.56 4.07
N SER A 90 -5.23 8.56 3.27
CA SER A 90 -6.50 9.20 3.62
C SER A 90 -7.25 8.35 4.62
N ARG A 91 -8.14 8.95 5.42
CA ARG A 91 -8.96 8.20 6.40
C ARG A 91 -9.79 7.10 5.71
N ALA A 92 -10.47 7.44 4.63
CA ALA A 92 -11.02 6.51 3.66
C ALA A 92 -10.26 6.76 2.35
N HIS A 93 -9.39 5.84 1.95
CA HIS A 93 -8.49 6.04 0.82
C HIS A 93 -8.97 5.28 -0.41
N ALA A 94 -9.18 3.97 -0.26
CA ALA A 94 -9.67 3.13 -1.34
C ALA A 94 -10.51 1.98 -0.79
N THR A 95 -11.28 1.34 -1.66
CA THR A 95 -12.04 0.12 -1.35
C THR A 95 -11.75 -0.90 -2.43
N ILE A 96 -11.58 -2.17 -2.03
CA ILE A 96 -11.58 -3.30 -2.95
C ILE A 96 -12.89 -4.04 -2.76
N GLU A 97 -13.69 -4.14 -3.80
CA GLU A 97 -15.01 -4.77 -3.80
C GLU A 97 -15.00 -5.98 -4.73
N LYS A 98 -15.59 -7.08 -4.27
CA LYS A 98 -15.82 -8.25 -5.11
C LYS A 98 -17.05 -8.02 -5.97
N THR A 99 -16.89 -8.24 -7.26
CA THR A 99 -17.93 -8.09 -8.28
C THR A 99 -18.12 -9.40 -9.04
N VAL A 100 -19.17 -9.47 -9.86
CA VAL A 100 -19.40 -10.63 -10.75
C VAL A 100 -18.28 -10.82 -11.78
N GLN A 101 -17.48 -9.78 -12.06
CA GLN A 101 -16.39 -9.80 -13.04
C GLN A 101 -15.00 -10.01 -12.42
N GLY A 102 -14.89 -9.99 -11.08
CA GLY A 102 -13.62 -10.01 -10.37
C GLY A 102 -13.56 -8.98 -9.25
N PHE A 103 -12.36 -8.55 -8.87
CA PHE A 103 -12.15 -7.61 -7.76
C PHE A 103 -11.90 -6.20 -8.31
N LEU A 104 -12.74 -5.25 -7.91
CA LEU A 104 -12.68 -3.85 -8.35
C LEU A 104 -12.03 -3.02 -7.25
N LEU A 105 -10.92 -2.35 -7.57
CA LEU A 105 -10.36 -1.30 -6.74
C LEU A 105 -11.03 0.03 -7.10
N ARG A 106 -11.42 0.80 -6.09
CA ARG A 106 -11.95 2.15 -6.24
C ARG A 106 -11.29 3.11 -5.26
N ASP A 107 -10.75 4.20 -5.76
CA ASP A 107 -10.29 5.33 -4.96
C ASP A 107 -11.48 6.12 -4.40
N ALA A 108 -11.42 6.50 -3.12
CA ALA A 108 -12.49 7.20 -2.41
C ALA A 108 -12.32 8.74 -2.42
N GLY A 109 -11.58 9.29 -3.38
CA GLY A 109 -11.20 10.70 -3.40
C GLY A 109 -10.01 10.96 -2.49
N SER A 110 -9.00 10.08 -2.56
CA SER A 110 -7.82 10.20 -1.71
C SER A 110 -6.96 11.42 -2.08
N LEU A 111 -6.21 11.95 -1.11
CA LEU A 111 -5.40 13.16 -1.33
C LEU A 111 -4.22 12.91 -2.26
N ASN A 112 -3.56 11.75 -2.14
CA ASN A 112 -2.36 11.41 -2.90
C ASN A 112 -2.65 10.51 -4.12
N GLY A 113 -3.90 10.10 -4.28
CA GLY A 113 -4.33 9.14 -5.30
C GLY A 113 -3.98 7.70 -4.93
N THR A 114 -4.65 6.79 -5.63
CA THR A 114 -4.35 5.35 -5.64
C THR A 114 -3.69 5.00 -6.96
N TYR A 115 -2.68 4.12 -6.93
CA TYR A 115 -1.97 3.68 -8.13
C TYR A 115 -2.02 2.16 -8.25
N VAL A 116 -2.13 1.67 -9.48
CA VAL A 116 -2.01 0.24 -9.80
C VAL A 116 -0.86 0.09 -10.79
N ASN A 117 0.13 -0.73 -10.47
CA ASN A 117 1.34 -0.91 -11.27
C ASN A 117 2.01 0.42 -11.65
N ASN A 118 2.11 1.35 -10.70
CA ASN A 118 2.63 2.73 -10.86
C ASN A 118 1.79 3.65 -11.79
N VAL A 119 0.57 3.26 -12.15
CA VAL A 119 -0.36 4.09 -12.93
C VAL A 119 -1.43 4.67 -12.01
N PRO A 120 -1.68 5.99 -12.00
CA PRO A 120 -2.73 6.58 -11.17
C PRO A 120 -4.11 6.17 -11.69
N THR A 121 -4.92 5.59 -10.81
CA THR A 121 -6.22 5.04 -11.20
C THR A 121 -7.29 5.34 -10.16
N ALA A 122 -8.43 5.87 -10.62
CA ALA A 122 -9.60 6.09 -9.77
C ALA A 122 -10.43 4.80 -9.60
N GLN A 123 -10.45 3.93 -10.61
CA GLN A 123 -11.13 2.64 -10.57
C GLN A 123 -10.45 1.65 -11.52
N GLU A 124 -10.05 0.47 -11.03
CA GLU A 124 -9.34 -0.56 -11.80
C GLU A 124 -9.88 -1.96 -11.46
N MET A 125 -10.03 -2.83 -12.47
CA MET A 125 -10.25 -4.25 -12.22
C MET A 125 -8.91 -4.94 -11.94
N LEU A 126 -8.75 -5.43 -10.71
CA LEU A 126 -7.51 -6.05 -10.25
C LEU A 126 -7.30 -7.43 -10.86
N LYS A 127 -6.05 -7.70 -11.21
CA LYS A 127 -5.56 -8.98 -11.71
C LYS A 127 -4.56 -9.58 -10.73
N HIS A 128 -4.47 -10.90 -10.72
CA HIS A 128 -3.48 -11.62 -9.93
C HIS A 128 -2.07 -11.03 -10.15
N GLY A 129 -1.39 -10.66 -9.07
CA GLY A 129 -0.04 -10.11 -9.09
C GLY A 129 0.04 -8.59 -9.24
N ASP A 130 -1.09 -7.87 -9.34
CA ASP A 130 -1.08 -6.42 -9.41
C ASP A 130 -0.52 -5.79 -8.12
N GLU A 131 0.32 -4.78 -8.29
CA GLU A 131 0.80 -3.95 -7.18
C GLU A 131 -0.08 -2.72 -7.03
N ILE A 132 -0.67 -2.55 -5.85
CA ILE A 132 -1.49 -1.39 -5.48
C ILE A 132 -0.65 -0.50 -4.57
N GLN A 133 -0.47 0.76 -4.95
CA GLN A 133 0.21 1.74 -4.12
C GLN A 133 -0.79 2.71 -3.51
N ILE A 134 -0.70 2.86 -2.19
CA ILE A 134 -1.51 3.76 -1.37
C ILE A 134 -0.58 4.55 -0.45
N GLY A 135 -0.38 5.84 -0.75
CA GLY A 135 0.64 6.65 -0.10
C GLY A 135 2.03 6.03 -0.27
N LYS A 136 2.70 5.73 0.84
CA LYS A 136 4.01 5.02 0.86
C LYS A 136 3.91 3.49 0.89
N PHE A 137 2.70 2.94 0.99
CA PHE A 137 2.50 1.49 1.11
C PHE A 137 2.31 0.86 -0.27
N HIS A 138 2.98 -0.28 -0.47
CA HIS A 138 2.77 -1.14 -1.62
C HIS A 138 2.06 -2.41 -1.14
N LEU A 139 0.96 -2.75 -1.79
CA LEU A 139 0.17 -3.93 -1.51
C LEU A 139 0.16 -4.83 -2.74
N LEU A 140 0.51 -6.09 -2.59
CA LEU A 140 0.43 -7.08 -3.65
C LEU A 140 -0.91 -7.77 -3.62
N PHE A 141 -1.66 -7.70 -4.72
CA PHE A 141 -2.94 -8.39 -4.86
C PHE A 141 -2.74 -9.82 -5.36
N VAL A 142 -3.30 -10.78 -4.64
CA VAL A 142 -3.20 -12.21 -4.96
C VAL A 142 -4.59 -12.81 -4.93
N VAL A 143 -5.06 -13.32 -6.07
CA VAL A 143 -6.29 -14.12 -6.16
C VAL A 143 -5.95 -15.61 -6.28
N GLY A 144 -6.67 -16.46 -5.55
CA GLY A 144 -6.52 -17.91 -5.66
C GLY A 144 -7.08 -18.41 -6.98
N ASN A 145 -6.23 -18.94 -7.86
CA ASN A 145 -6.70 -19.52 -9.12
C ASN A 145 -7.52 -20.79 -8.85
N LYS A 146 -8.70 -20.89 -9.45
CA LYS A 146 -9.41 -22.16 -9.59
C LYS A 146 -8.62 -22.99 -10.61
N LYS A 147 -7.98 -24.07 -10.14
CA LYS A 147 -7.31 -25.04 -11.01
C LYS A 147 -8.33 -25.88 -11.76
#